data_AF-A0A9E0MGT5-F1
#
_entry.id   AF-A0A9E0MGT5-F1
#
_cell.length_a   1.000
_cell.length_b   1.000
_cell.length_c   1.000
_cell.angle_alpha   90.00
_cell.angle_beta   90.00
_cell.angle_gamma   90.00
#
_symmetry.space_group_name_H-M   'P 1'
#
loop_
_entity.id
_entity.type
_entity.pdbx_description
1 polymer ?
#
loop_
_entity_poly.entity_id
_entity_poly.type
_entity_poly.pdbx_seq_one_letter_code
_entity_poly.pdbx_strand_id
1 'polypeptide(L)'
;MLGASAGQWVGILLSLLLLSACASGGPSLVDHAFGFDAVADSPDAQVLDYRYGQSQAPGARMPEWVKTDVGVAGGTHTSGPMAVAESLHVRWRLRGTGEELQETVDLRGRLPADMTGHEIYFIVRGRRLLVYVVSPASLGPGEAVAGMEKFRQHKVRLIYAG
;
A
#
# COMPACT_ATOMS: atom_id res chain seq x y z
N MET A 1 -21.97 -30.40 -47.93
CA MET A 1 -21.11 -29.21 -48.07
C MET A 1 -21.93 -28.01 -47.60
N LEU A 2 -21.80 -27.63 -46.33
CA LEU A 2 -22.56 -26.52 -45.75
C LEU A 2 -21.83 -25.21 -46.05
N GLY A 3 -22.32 -24.47 -47.03
CA GLY A 3 -21.79 -23.16 -47.40
C GLY A 3 -22.31 -22.09 -46.44
N ALA A 4 -21.46 -21.64 -45.52
CA ALA A 4 -21.72 -20.44 -44.75
C ALA A 4 -21.68 -19.22 -45.70
N SER A 5 -22.75 -18.42 -45.72
CA SER A 5 -22.85 -17.23 -46.58
C SER A 5 -21.96 -16.10 -46.07
N ALA A 6 -21.51 -15.20 -46.96
CA ALA A 6 -20.62 -14.09 -46.63
C ALA A 6 -21.14 -13.18 -45.49
N GLY A 7 -22.47 -13.04 -45.34
CA GLY A 7 -23.09 -12.27 -44.25
C GLY A 7 -22.95 -12.91 -42.86
N GLN A 8 -22.79 -14.23 -42.80
CA GLN A 8 -22.63 -14.99 -41.56
C GLN A 8 -21.21 -14.86 -40.99
N TRP A 9 -20.22 -14.67 -41.87
CA TRP A 9 -18.83 -14.36 -41.49
C TRP A 9 -18.65 -12.92 -40.96
N VAL A 10 -19.39 -11.97 -41.53
CA VAL A 10 -19.36 -10.56 -41.10
C VAL A 10 -19.93 -10.39 -39.68
N GLY A 11 -21.01 -11.11 -39.33
CA GLY A 11 -21.60 -11.06 -38.00
C GLY A 11 -20.67 -11.60 -36.89
N ILE A 12 -19.92 -12.67 -37.19
CA ILE A 12 -18.95 -13.26 -36.26
C ILE A 12 -17.73 -12.32 -36.08
N LEU A 13 -17.23 -11.70 -37.16
CA LEU A 13 -16.13 -10.74 -37.07
C LEU A 13 -16.49 -9.47 -36.29
N LEU A 14 -17.72 -8.96 -36.43
CA LEU A 14 -18.18 -7.79 -35.68
C LEU A 14 -18.32 -8.07 -34.17
N SER A 15 -18.69 -9.30 -33.80
CA SER A 15 -18.86 -9.71 -32.41
C SER A 15 -17.53 -9.88 -31.67
N LEU A 16 -16.46 -10.23 -32.38
CA LEU A 16 -15.10 -10.35 -31.82
C LEU A 16 -14.41 -8.99 -31.59
N LEU A 17 -14.78 -7.95 -32.34
CA LEU A 17 -14.19 -6.60 -32.19
C LEU A 17 -14.69 -5.84 -30.95
N LEU A 18 -15.85 -6.17 -30.40
CA LEU A 18 -16.44 -5.50 -29.24
C LEU A 18 -15.91 -5.99 -27.89
N LEU A 19 -15.14 -7.09 -27.86
CA LEU A 19 -14.59 -7.68 -26.63
C LEU A 19 -13.19 -7.14 -26.24
N SER A 20 -12.59 -6.25 -27.04
CA SER A 20 -11.21 -5.78 -26.82
C SER A 20 -11.08 -4.45 -26.06
N ALA A 21 -12.16 -3.91 -25.49
CA ALA A 21 -12.18 -2.54 -24.96
C ALA A 21 -11.83 -2.38 -23.46
N CYS A 22 -11.56 -3.47 -22.72
CA CYS A 22 -11.29 -3.38 -21.27
C CYS A 22 -9.87 -3.83 -20.91
N ALA A 23 -8.82 -3.18 -21.44
CA ALA A 23 -7.45 -3.49 -21.01
C ALA A 23 -6.47 -2.30 -20.94
N SER A 24 -6.87 -1.08 -21.30
CA SER A 24 -5.93 0.04 -21.45
C SER A 24 -5.78 0.98 -20.25
N GLY A 25 -6.34 0.65 -19.08
CA GLY A 25 -6.42 1.56 -17.93
C GLY A 25 -5.82 1.03 -16.63
N GLY A 26 -4.70 0.31 -16.70
CA GLY A 26 -3.98 -0.09 -15.48
C GLY A 26 -3.56 1.15 -14.66
N PRO A 27 -3.52 1.08 -13.31
CA PRO A 27 -3.07 2.20 -12.50
C PRO A 27 -1.64 2.59 -12.89
N SER A 28 -1.39 3.90 -13.01
CA SER A 28 -0.04 4.41 -13.25
C SER A 28 0.89 3.94 -12.13
N LEU A 29 2.04 3.38 -12.52
CA LEU A 29 3.09 2.98 -11.57
C LEU A 29 3.98 4.18 -11.30
N VAL A 30 4.21 4.44 -10.02
CA VAL A 30 5.12 5.51 -9.55
C VAL A 30 6.21 4.87 -8.72
N ASP A 31 7.45 5.30 -8.93
CA ASP A 31 8.57 4.86 -8.10
C ASP A 31 8.44 5.46 -6.70
N HIS A 32 8.02 4.65 -5.73
CA HIS A 32 7.91 5.04 -4.33
C HIS A 32 8.13 3.84 -3.41
N ALA A 33 8.00 4.03 -2.12
CA ALA A 33 8.17 2.98 -1.13
C ALA A 33 6.97 2.85 -0.19
N PHE A 34 6.85 1.66 0.41
CA PHE A 34 5.90 1.34 1.46
C PHE A 34 6.59 0.46 2.50
N GLY A 35 6.38 0.74 3.78
CA GLY A 35 6.99 -0.05 4.84
C GLY A 35 6.42 0.17 6.23
N PHE A 36 6.88 -0.69 7.13
CA PHE A 36 6.72 -0.59 8.58
C PHE A 36 7.73 -1.50 9.28
N ASP A 37 7.96 -1.25 10.57
CA ASP A 37 8.82 -2.06 11.43
C ASP A 37 8.14 -2.19 12.79
N ALA A 38 7.33 -3.25 12.94
CA ALA A 38 6.57 -3.47 14.15
C ALA A 38 7.48 -3.88 15.32
N VAL A 39 8.67 -4.43 15.04
CA VAL A 39 9.62 -4.83 16.08
C VAL A 39 10.22 -3.60 16.76
N ALA A 40 10.68 -2.62 15.98
CA ALA A 40 11.30 -1.41 16.53
C ALA A 40 10.28 -0.34 16.93
N ASP A 41 9.28 -0.09 16.08
CA ASP A 41 8.45 1.12 16.20
C ASP A 41 7.08 0.86 16.85
N SER A 42 6.65 -0.40 16.93
CA SER A 42 5.35 -0.81 17.51
C SER A 42 5.49 -1.97 18.52
N PRO A 43 6.39 -1.85 19.54
CA PRO A 43 6.75 -2.98 20.40
C PRO A 43 5.58 -3.53 21.23
N ASP A 44 4.51 -2.77 21.41
CA ASP A 44 3.29 -3.15 22.11
C ASP A 44 2.23 -3.82 21.20
N ALA A 45 2.48 -3.92 19.90
CA ALA A 45 1.57 -4.48 18.91
C ALA A 45 2.17 -5.64 18.11
N GLN A 46 1.29 -6.47 17.56
CA GLN A 46 1.58 -7.49 16.55
C GLN A 46 0.75 -7.18 15.31
N VAL A 47 1.38 -6.94 14.16
CA VAL A 47 0.67 -6.74 12.89
C VAL A 47 0.19 -8.09 12.38
N LEU A 48 -1.13 -8.26 12.28
CA LEU A 48 -1.79 -9.51 11.87
C LEU A 48 -2.18 -9.54 10.39
N ASP A 49 -2.37 -8.37 9.78
CA ASP A 49 -2.58 -8.21 8.35
C ASP A 49 -2.25 -6.77 7.95
N TYR A 50 -1.84 -6.58 6.70
CA TYR A 50 -1.71 -5.26 6.10
C TYR A 50 -1.88 -5.34 4.58
N ARG A 51 -2.39 -4.25 4.00
CA ARG A 51 -2.52 -4.11 2.55
C ARG A 51 -2.49 -2.63 2.13
N TYR A 52 -1.54 -2.31 1.25
CA TYR A 52 -1.38 -1.02 0.61
C TYR A 52 -2.19 -0.96 -0.69
N GLY A 53 -3.46 -0.56 -0.55
CA GLY A 53 -4.43 -0.42 -1.63
C GLY A 53 -4.59 -1.69 -2.46
N GLN A 54 -4.50 -1.53 -3.78
CA GLN A 54 -4.53 -2.62 -4.75
C GLN A 54 -3.13 -2.95 -5.30
N SER A 55 -2.07 -2.41 -4.70
CA SER A 55 -0.71 -2.67 -5.17
C SER A 55 -0.39 -4.17 -5.08
N GLN A 56 0.08 -4.73 -6.18
CA GLN A 56 0.51 -6.13 -6.26
C GLN A 56 2.02 -6.28 -6.04
N ALA A 57 2.74 -5.17 -5.76
CA ALA A 57 4.16 -5.19 -5.51
C ALA A 57 4.49 -6.13 -4.33
N PRO A 58 5.59 -6.91 -4.40
CA PRO A 58 6.05 -7.70 -3.27
C PRO A 58 6.17 -6.84 -2.02
N GLY A 59 5.66 -7.31 -0.88
CA GLY A 59 5.69 -6.56 0.38
C GLY A 59 4.63 -5.45 0.53
N ALA A 60 3.85 -5.12 -0.52
CA ALA A 60 2.73 -4.16 -0.40
C ALA A 60 1.49 -4.77 0.30
N ARG A 61 1.47 -6.08 0.50
CA ARG A 61 0.48 -6.81 1.30
C ARG A 61 1.15 -7.96 2.00
N MET A 62 0.58 -8.37 3.13
CA MET A 62 1.04 -9.56 3.84
C MET A 62 0.84 -10.80 2.95
N PRO A 63 1.88 -11.61 2.70
CA PRO A 63 1.75 -12.85 1.95
C PRO A 63 0.87 -13.86 2.69
N GLU A 64 0.12 -14.67 1.94
CA GLU A 64 -0.84 -15.62 2.52
C GLU A 64 -0.18 -16.63 3.47
N TRP A 65 1.00 -17.14 3.11
CA TRP A 65 1.76 -18.06 3.96
C TRP A 65 2.14 -17.44 5.31
N VAL A 66 2.38 -16.13 5.36
CA VAL A 66 2.63 -15.46 6.66
C VAL A 66 1.35 -15.42 7.47
N LYS A 67 0.18 -15.22 6.84
CA LYS A 67 -1.11 -15.21 7.55
C LYS A 67 -1.46 -16.58 8.12
N THR A 68 -1.20 -17.65 7.37
CA THR A 68 -1.57 -19.01 7.76
C THR A 68 -0.56 -19.66 8.71
N ASP A 69 0.74 -19.46 8.47
CA ASP A 69 1.78 -20.28 9.12
C ASP A 69 2.47 -19.53 10.26
N VAL A 70 2.57 -18.20 10.18
CA VAL A 70 3.27 -17.35 11.17
C VAL A 70 2.28 -16.54 12.01
N GLY A 71 1.21 -16.03 11.38
CA GLY A 71 0.14 -15.24 12.00
C GLY A 71 0.50 -13.79 12.31
N VAL A 72 1.77 -13.37 12.17
CA VAL A 72 2.23 -12.01 12.47
C VAL A 72 3.32 -11.55 11.50
N ALA A 73 3.37 -10.25 11.22
CA ALA A 73 4.44 -9.61 10.45
C ALA A 73 5.28 -8.69 11.35
N GLY A 74 6.60 -8.91 11.35
CA GLY A 74 7.55 -8.06 12.09
C GLY A 74 7.87 -6.75 11.38
N GLY A 75 7.73 -6.70 10.06
CA GLY A 75 8.00 -5.53 9.24
C GLY A 75 7.96 -5.86 7.76
N THR A 76 7.92 -4.81 6.94
CA THR A 76 8.14 -4.90 5.50
C THR A 76 8.77 -3.61 5.01
N HIS A 77 9.48 -3.69 3.90
CA HIS A 77 9.89 -2.52 3.15
C HIS A 77 9.94 -2.94 1.68
N THR A 78 9.20 -2.22 0.85
CA THR A 78 9.18 -2.42 -0.59
C THR A 78 9.34 -1.07 -1.27
N SER A 79 10.08 -1.06 -2.38
CA SER A 79 10.42 0.15 -3.12
C SER A 79 10.48 -0.14 -4.61
N GLY A 80 10.10 0.82 -5.44
CA GLY A 80 10.16 0.73 -6.90
C GLY A 80 8.81 1.06 -7.55
N PRO A 81 8.61 0.67 -8.82
CA PRO A 81 7.40 1.03 -9.54
C PRO A 81 6.21 0.30 -8.94
N MET A 82 5.31 1.04 -8.28
CA MET A 82 4.11 0.46 -7.70
C MET A 82 2.92 1.42 -7.83
N ALA A 83 1.71 0.86 -7.81
CA ALA A 83 0.49 1.67 -7.84
C ALA A 83 0.39 2.50 -6.55
N VAL A 84 0.13 3.80 -6.69
CA VAL A 84 -0.15 4.66 -5.54
C VAL A 84 -1.49 4.23 -4.93
N ALA A 85 -1.48 3.86 -3.65
CA ALA A 85 -2.68 3.35 -3.01
C ALA A 85 -3.66 4.47 -2.65
N GLU A 86 -4.95 4.19 -2.85
CA GLU A 86 -6.03 5.03 -2.33
C GLU A 86 -6.37 4.71 -0.87
N SER A 87 -5.93 3.56 -0.36
CA SER A 87 -6.19 3.14 1.01
C SER A 87 -5.07 2.32 1.63
N LEU A 88 -4.99 2.30 2.95
CA LEU A 88 -4.12 1.43 3.73
C LEU A 88 -4.94 0.67 4.75
N HIS A 89 -4.98 -0.65 4.61
CA HIS A 89 -5.57 -1.54 5.61
C HIS A 89 -4.49 -2.07 6.55
N VAL A 90 -4.74 -2.05 7.86
CA VAL A 90 -3.88 -2.65 8.89
C VAL A 90 -4.77 -3.34 9.92
N ARG A 91 -4.45 -4.58 10.27
CA ARG A 91 -5.02 -5.30 11.40
C ARG A 91 -3.91 -5.62 12.38
N TRP A 92 -4.12 -5.37 13.66
CA TRP A 92 -3.11 -5.60 14.70
C TRP A 92 -3.72 -6.11 15.99
N ARG A 93 -2.88 -6.74 16.82
CA ARG A 93 -3.20 -7.20 18.16
C ARG A 93 -2.33 -6.51 19.19
N LEU A 94 -2.93 -6.02 20.27
CA LEU A 94 -2.18 -5.49 21.41
C LEU A 94 -1.57 -6.65 22.20
N ARG A 95 -0.27 -6.59 22.48
CA ARG A 95 0.42 -7.65 23.23
C ARG A 95 -0.05 -7.75 24.68
N GLY A 96 -0.37 -6.61 25.30
CA GLY A 96 -0.74 -6.55 26.71
C GLY A 96 -2.15 -7.10 27.01
N THR A 97 -3.09 -6.94 26.07
CA THR A 97 -4.50 -7.29 26.28
C THR A 97 -4.98 -8.43 25.38
N GLY A 98 -4.27 -8.71 24.29
CA GLY A 98 -4.74 -9.60 23.23
C GLY A 98 -5.85 -8.99 22.36
N GLU A 99 -6.23 -7.73 22.59
CA GLU A 99 -7.27 -7.06 21.80
C GLU A 99 -6.84 -6.92 20.34
N GLU A 100 -7.70 -7.35 19.42
CA GLU A 100 -7.51 -7.15 17.99
C GLU A 100 -8.25 -5.90 17.53
N LEU A 101 -7.56 -5.07 16.77
CA LEU A 101 -8.09 -3.89 16.11
C LEU A 101 -7.80 -3.99 14.61
N GLN A 102 -8.65 -3.34 13.82
CA GLN A 102 -8.37 -3.15 12.41
C GLN A 102 -8.79 -1.76 12.00
N GLU A 103 -8.07 -1.24 11.01
CA GLU A 103 -8.40 0.01 10.39
C GLU A 103 -8.14 0.00 8.89
N THR A 104 -8.89 0.82 8.17
CA THR A 104 -8.67 1.09 6.76
C THR A 104 -8.66 2.60 6.57
N VAL A 105 -7.48 3.15 6.33
CA VAL A 105 -7.24 4.57 6.13
C VAL A 105 -7.53 4.94 4.68
N ASP A 106 -8.32 5.99 4.45
CA ASP A 106 -8.45 6.63 3.13
C ASP A 106 -7.26 7.58 2.91
N LEU A 107 -6.43 7.28 1.91
CA LEU A 107 -5.24 8.05 1.57
C LEU A 107 -5.52 9.15 0.54
N ARG A 108 -6.71 9.15 -0.09
CA ARG A 108 -7.07 10.15 -1.10
C ARG A 108 -7.04 11.55 -0.49
N GLY A 109 -6.39 12.49 -1.19
CA GLY A 109 -6.21 13.86 -0.71
C GLY A 109 -5.23 14.02 0.47
N ARG A 110 -4.60 12.94 0.96
CA ARG A 110 -3.58 13.01 2.03
C ARG A 110 -2.16 12.91 1.50
N LEU A 111 -2.00 12.25 0.35
CA LEU A 111 -0.72 12.04 -0.32
C LEU A 111 -0.27 13.31 -1.07
N PRO A 112 1.04 13.53 -1.23
CA PRO A 112 1.57 14.49 -2.19
C PRO A 112 1.03 14.27 -3.59
N ALA A 113 0.96 15.35 -4.39
CA ALA A 113 0.54 15.26 -5.79
C ALA A 113 1.52 14.40 -6.62
N ASP A 114 2.81 14.44 -6.29
CA ASP A 114 3.84 13.56 -6.85
C ASP A 114 4.39 12.65 -5.75
N MET A 115 4.14 11.34 -5.90
CA MET A 115 4.60 10.31 -4.98
C MET A 115 6.02 9.82 -5.28
N THR A 116 6.66 10.30 -6.35
CA THR A 116 7.99 9.84 -6.75
C THR A 116 9.00 10.00 -5.62
N GLY A 117 9.69 8.91 -5.28
CA GLY A 117 10.70 8.83 -4.22
C GLY A 117 10.17 8.95 -2.79
N HIS A 118 8.86 9.06 -2.58
CA HIS A 118 8.27 9.12 -1.24
C HIS A 118 8.12 7.73 -0.64
N GLU A 119 8.04 7.63 0.69
CA GLU A 119 7.68 6.40 1.39
C GLU A 119 6.40 6.59 2.21
N ILE A 120 5.47 5.64 2.09
CA ILE A 120 4.35 5.50 3.02
C ILE A 120 4.78 4.59 4.15
N TYR A 121 4.75 5.11 5.36
CA TYR A 121 5.19 4.39 6.56
C TYR A 121 4.09 4.38 7.61
N PHE A 122 3.80 3.24 8.23
CA PHE A 122 2.85 3.19 9.34
C PHE A 122 3.48 2.66 10.62
N ILE A 123 2.94 3.11 11.74
CA ILE A 123 3.28 2.69 13.10
C ILE A 123 1.98 2.44 13.86
N VAL A 124 1.96 1.43 14.71
CA VAL A 124 0.90 1.21 15.69
C VAL A 124 1.40 1.62 17.07
N ARG A 125 0.60 2.40 17.81
CA ARG A 125 0.85 2.74 19.22
C ARG A 125 -0.40 2.50 20.05
N GLY A 126 -0.40 1.42 20.82
CA GLY A 126 -1.60 0.95 21.49
C GLY A 126 -2.76 0.79 20.51
N ARG A 127 -3.89 1.42 20.84
CA ARG A 127 -5.11 1.38 20.02
C ARG A 127 -5.05 2.27 18.77
N ARG A 128 -3.94 2.97 18.52
CA ARG A 128 -3.85 3.99 17.49
C ARG A 128 -3.01 3.58 16.29
N LEU A 129 -3.49 3.90 15.11
CA LEU A 129 -2.75 3.78 13.85
C LEU A 129 -2.23 5.16 13.44
N LEU A 130 -0.92 5.24 13.22
CA LEU A 130 -0.25 6.44 12.74
C LEU A 130 0.30 6.15 11.34
N VAL A 131 -0.01 7.01 10.37
CA VAL A 131 0.49 6.88 8.99
C VAL A 131 1.24 8.14 8.60
N TYR A 132 2.42 7.96 8.02
CA TYR A 132 3.35 8.99 7.64
C TYR A 132 3.65 8.93 6.14
N VAL A 133 3.98 10.10 5.61
CA VAL A 133 4.67 10.24 4.33
C VAL A 133 6.08 10.73 4.63
N VAL A 134 7.07 9.97 4.19
CA VAL A 134 8.48 10.33 4.21
C VAL A 134 8.84 10.87 2.83
N SER A 135 9.43 12.05 2.78
CA SER A 135 9.84 12.72 1.54
C SER A 135 11.27 12.34 1.16
N PRO A 136 11.60 12.28 -0.15
CA PRO A 136 12.99 12.17 -0.59
C PRO A 136 13.81 13.42 -0.25
N ALA A 137 13.15 14.55 0.04
CA ALA A 137 13.81 15.78 0.45
C ALA A 137 14.46 15.63 1.82
N SER A 138 15.71 16.08 1.94
CA SER A 138 16.42 16.11 3.21
C SER A 138 15.81 17.15 4.17
N LEU A 139 15.89 16.88 5.47
CA LEU A 139 15.66 17.88 6.50
C LEU A 139 16.70 19.00 6.38
N GLY A 140 16.23 20.23 6.34
CA GLY A 140 17.09 21.41 6.33
C GLY A 140 17.75 21.65 7.70
N PRO A 141 18.83 22.45 7.77
CA PRO A 141 19.41 22.85 9.04
C PRO A 141 18.36 23.52 9.96
N GLY A 142 18.18 22.99 11.17
CA GLY A 142 17.25 23.53 12.17
C GLY A 142 15.79 23.08 12.02
N GLU A 143 15.44 22.27 11.02
CA GLU A 143 14.12 21.63 10.95
C GLU A 143 14.02 20.51 12.00
N ALA A 144 12.87 20.41 12.66
CA ALA A 144 12.64 19.41 13.70
C ALA A 144 12.48 18.00 13.10
N VAL A 145 13.10 17.00 13.72
CA VAL A 145 12.90 15.59 13.40
C VAL A 145 11.51 15.18 13.89
N ALA A 146 10.64 14.69 12.99
CA ALA A 146 9.25 14.37 13.31
C ALA A 146 9.05 13.07 14.11
N GLY A 147 9.98 12.73 15.00
CA GLY A 147 9.83 11.62 15.96
C GLY A 147 10.08 10.21 15.42
N MET A 148 10.66 10.07 14.22
CA MET A 148 11.14 8.78 13.68
C MET A 148 12.66 8.84 13.45
N GLU A 149 13.45 8.31 14.38
CA GLU A 149 14.93 8.37 14.33
C GLU A 149 15.49 7.79 13.03
N LYS A 150 14.88 6.73 12.50
CA LYS A 150 15.27 6.11 11.22
C LYS A 150 15.13 7.03 10.01
N PHE A 151 14.28 8.05 10.09
CA PHE A 151 14.07 9.04 9.04
C PHE A 151 14.59 10.43 9.43
N ARG A 152 15.54 10.52 10.37
CA ARG A 152 16.10 11.81 10.84
C ARG A 152 16.76 12.67 9.77
N GLN A 153 17.01 12.12 8.59
CA GLN A 153 17.56 12.84 7.45
C GLN A 153 16.47 13.33 6.47
N HIS A 154 15.23 12.88 6.61
CA HIS A 154 14.14 13.10 5.66
C HIS A 154 13.01 13.92 6.25
N LYS A 155 12.34 14.71 5.41
CA LYS A 155 11.10 15.37 5.83
C LYS A 155 10.02 14.33 6.03
N VAL A 156 9.39 14.34 7.19
CA VAL A 156 8.36 13.38 7.58
C VAL A 156 7.10 14.14 7.94
N ARG A 157 5.96 13.69 7.41
CA ARG A 157 4.65 14.28 7.69
C ARG A 157 3.66 13.21 8.14
N LEU A 158 3.05 13.40 9.31
CA LEU A 158 1.92 12.60 9.76
C LEU A 158 0.69 12.93 8.89
N ILE A 159 0.10 11.93 8.27
CA ILE A 159 -1.07 12.07 7.39
C ILE A 159 -2.35 11.45 7.96
N TYR A 160 -2.22 10.59 8.96
CA TYR A 160 -3.34 9.96 9.66
C TYR A 160 -2.98 9.64 11.10
N ALA A 161 -3.91 9.87 12.02
CA ALA A 161 -3.86 9.44 13.41
C ALA A 161 -5.28 9.08 13.87
N GLY A 162 -5.54 7.78 14.00
CA GLY A 162 -6.80 7.19 14.49
C GLY A 162 -6.59 6.50 15.82
#